data_AF-A0AAN0N5F6-F1
#
_entry.id   AF-A0AAN0N5F6-F1
#
_cell.length_a   1.000
_cell.length_b   1.000
_cell.length_c   1.000
_cell.angle_alpha   90.00
_cell.angle_beta   90.00
_cell.angle_gamma   90.00
#
_symmetry.space_group_name_H-M   'P 1'
#
loop_
_entity.id
_entity.type
_entity.pdbx_description
1 polymer ?
#
loop_
_entity_poly.entity_id
_entity_poly.type
_entity_poly.pdbx_seq_one_letter_code
_entity_poly.pdbx_strand_id
1 'polypeptide(L)' 'MCALNDRPNDRIEFSSLPPRLISVLSRQGISDLSVLAAMDDKQILLLDNIGHDYLQLIKAELARRRGKSLRKQ' A
#
# COMPACT_ATOMS: atom_id res chain seq x y z
N MET A 1 -6.67 -19.91 -14.61
CA MET A 1 -5.29 -19.50 -14.32
C MET A 1 -5.31 -18.00 -14.08
N CYS A 2 -5.15 -17.58 -12.82
CA CYS A 2 -5.28 -16.17 -12.45
C CYS A 2 -4.14 -15.37 -13.06
N ALA A 3 -4.47 -14.31 -13.81
CA ALA A 3 -3.50 -13.42 -14.40
C ALA A 3 -2.69 -12.75 -13.28
N LEU A 4 -1.43 -13.17 -13.14
CA LEU A 4 -0.39 -12.40 -12.48
C LEU A 4 -0.23 -11.10 -13.27
N ASN A 5 -1.05 -10.10 -12.95
CA ASN A 5 -0.72 -8.72 -13.30
C ASN A 5 0.49 -8.33 -12.44
N ASP A 6 1.66 -8.85 -12.80
CA ASP A 6 2.97 -8.43 -12.31
C ASP A 6 3.18 -6.99 -12.78
N ARG A 7 2.50 -6.06 -12.13
CA ARG A 7 2.97 -4.69 -12.04
C ARG A 7 3.99 -4.76 -10.92
N PRO A 8 5.31 -4.91 -11.19
CA PRO A 8 6.31 -4.91 -10.12
C PRO A 8 6.17 -3.64 -9.27
N ASN A 9 5.72 -2.54 -9.89
CA ASN A 9 5.42 -1.33 -9.16
C ASN A 9 4.34 -1.50 -8.10
N ASP A 10 3.38 -2.42 -8.18
CA ASP A 10 2.26 -2.50 -7.23
C ASP A 10 2.61 -3.13 -5.88
N ARG A 11 3.71 -3.89 -5.79
CA ARG A 11 4.07 -4.58 -4.55
C ARG A 11 4.55 -3.60 -3.48
N ILE A 12 4.15 -3.83 -2.23
CA ILE A 12 4.53 -2.98 -1.08
C ILE A 12 6.05 -2.95 -0.84
N GLU A 13 6.76 -4.00 -1.25
CA GLU A 13 8.22 -4.11 -1.12
C GLU A 13 8.99 -3.09 -1.98
N PHE A 14 8.38 -2.58 -3.06
CA PHE A 14 8.93 -1.53 -3.92
C PHE A 14 8.36 -0.15 -3.61
N SER A 15 7.60 -0.01 -2.53
CA SER A 15 7.08 1.27 -2.05
C SER A 15 8.14 2.05 -1.27
N SER A 16 7.86 3.32 -0.97
CA SER A 16 8.69 4.05 0.00
C SER A 16 8.23 3.89 1.45
N LEU A 17 7.37 2.92 1.75
CA LEU A 17 6.91 2.71 3.12
C LEU A 17 8.09 2.24 3.99
N PRO A 18 8.11 2.59 5.28
CA PRO A 18 9.16 2.12 6.18
C PRO A 18 9.24 0.58 6.20
N PRO A 19 10.44 -0.02 6.29
CA PRO A 19 10.60 -1.48 6.32
C PRO A 19 9.78 -2.17 7.42
N ARG A 20 9.63 -1.51 8.58
CA ARG A 20 8.77 -2.00 9.67
C ARG A 20 7.30 -2.09 9.26
N LEU A 21 6.79 -1.07 8.58
CA LEU A 21 5.41 -1.06 8.08
C LEU A 21 5.21 -2.12 6.99
N ILE A 22 6.16 -2.27 6.07
CA ILE A 22 6.14 -3.34 5.07
C ILE A 22 6.07 -4.71 5.74
N SER A 23 6.87 -4.94 6.80
CA SER A 23 6.83 -6.19 7.55
C SER A 23 5.49 -6.43 8.25
N VAL A 24 4.90 -5.39 8.85
CA VAL A 24 3.57 -5.48 9.49
C VAL A 24 2.49 -5.83 8.47
N LEU A 25 2.48 -5.19 7.31
CA LEU A 25 1.54 -5.45 6.22
C LEU A 25 1.71 -6.86 5.63
N SER A 26 2.95 -7.27 5.36
CA SER A 26 3.26 -8.59 4.81
C SER A 26 2.84 -9.73 5.73
N ARG A 27 3.04 -9.59 7.06
CA ARG A 27 2.57 -10.57 8.05
C ARG A 27 1.06 -10.75 8.07
N GLN A 28 0.33 -9.73 7.62
CA GLN A 28 -1.13 -9.75 7.50
C GLN A 28 -1.61 -10.16 6.11
N GLY A 29 -0.69 -10.62 5.24
CA GLY A 29 -1.01 -11.07 3.89
C GLY A 29 -1.23 -9.95 2.89
N ILE A 30 -0.90 -8.70 3.24
CA ILE A 30 -0.99 -7.56 2.33
C ILE A 30 0.35 -7.43 1.61
N SER A 31 0.40 -7.87 0.35
CA SER A 31 1.57 -7.77 -0.54
C SER A 31 1.48 -6.60 -1.52
N ASP A 32 0.28 -6.09 -1.78
CA ASP A 32 0.01 -5.20 -2.90
C ASP A 32 -0.63 -3.88 -2.45
N LEU A 33 -0.20 -2.79 -3.05
CA LEU A 33 -0.72 -1.46 -2.74
C LEU A 33 -2.12 -1.25 -3.30
N SER A 34 -2.51 -1.96 -4.37
CA SER A 34 -3.90 -1.98 -4.84
C SER A 34 -4.86 -2.51 -3.77
N VAL A 35 -4.43 -3.48 -2.95
CA VAL A 35 -5.24 -3.98 -1.83
C VAL A 35 -5.43 -2.88 -0.80
N LEU A 36 -4.36 -2.17 -0.43
CA LEU A 36 -4.45 -1.02 0.49
C LEU A 36 -5.28 0.13 -0.08
N ALA A 37 -5.24 0.35 -1.40
CA ALA A 37 -6.02 1.38 -2.07
C ALA A 37 -7.53 1.08 -2.10
N ALA A 38 -7.90 -0.20 -2.01
CA ALA A 38 -9.30 -0.64 -1.95
C ALA A 38 -9.86 -0.66 -0.52
N MET A 39 -9.01 -0.50 0.50
CA MET A 39 -9.42 -0.45 1.90
C MET A 39 -9.74 0.98 2.33
N ASP A 40 -10.80 1.13 3.12
CA ASP A 40 -11.10 2.39 3.80
C ASP A 40 -10.15 2.63 4.97
N ASP A 41 -9.97 3.91 5.36
CA ASP A 41 -9.14 4.32 6.50
C ASP A 41 -9.44 3.51 7.78
N LYS A 42 -10.72 3.20 8.03
CA LYS A 42 -11.15 2.39 9.18
C LYS A 42 -10.65 0.95 9.09
N GLN A 43 -10.71 0.34 7.90
CA GLN A 43 -10.25 -1.03 7.69
C GLN A 43 -8.73 -1.12 7.84
N ILE A 44 -8.00 -0.09 7.40
CA ILE A 44 -6.55 0.00 7.59
C ILE A 44 -6.20 0.14 9.08
N LEU A 45 -6.96 0.92 9.86
CA LEU A 45 -6.75 1.06 11.30
C LEU A 45 -7.13 -0.19 12.12
N LEU A 46 -7.89 -1.11 11.54
CA LEU A 46 -8.19 -2.41 12.16
C LEU A 46 -7.06 -3.43 11.96
N LEU A 47 -6.06 -3.11 11.13
CA LEU A 47 -4.87 -3.95 10.96
C LEU A 47 -4.00 -3.90 12.21
N ASP A 48 -3.46 -5.05 12.58
CA ASP A 48 -2.62 -5.17 13.76
C ASP A 48 -1.39 -4.27 13.66
N ASN A 49 -1.09 -3.54 14.74
CA ASN A 49 0.03 -2.61 14.83
C ASN A 49 0.02 -1.45 13.81
N ILE A 50 -1.15 -1.11 13.27
CA ILE A 50 -1.33 0.07 12.42
C ILE A 50 -2.02 1.18 13.22
N GLY A 51 -1.26 2.23 13.54
CA GLY A 51 -1.78 3.47 14.13
C GLY A 51 -2.01 4.56 13.09
N HIS A 52 -2.50 5.72 13.55
CA HIS A 52 -2.75 6.88 12.69
C HIS A 52 -1.51 7.34 11.90
N ASP A 53 -0.31 7.27 12.48
CA ASP A 53 0.93 7.64 11.78
C ASP A 53 1.18 6.74 10.57
N TYR A 54 0.97 5.44 10.72
CA TYR A 54 1.12 4.47 9.63
C TYR A 54 0.02 4.64 8.59
N LEU A 55 -1.22 4.93 8.99
CA LEU A 55 -2.28 5.30 8.05
C LEU A 55 -1.89 6.50 7.19
N GLN A 56 -1.32 7.56 7.78
CA GLN A 56 -0.87 8.74 7.03
C GLN A 56 0.23 8.39 6.02
N LEU A 57 1.19 7.54 6.39
CA LEU A 57 2.24 7.07 5.48
C LEU A 57 1.66 6.26 4.30
N ILE A 58 0.73 5.36 4.57
CA ILE A 58 0.03 4.57 3.54
C ILE A 58 -0.69 5.52 2.58
N LYS A 59 -1.48 6.46 3.10
CA LYS A 59 -2.21 7.45 2.29
C LYS A 59 -1.27 8.31 1.45
N ALA A 60 -0.15 8.75 2.00
CA ALA A 60 0.85 9.53 1.28
C ALA A 60 1.46 8.73 0.12
N GLU A 61 1.79 7.45 0.34
CA GLU A 61 2.31 6.56 -0.71
C GLU A 61 1.27 6.31 -1.81
N LEU A 62 0.02 6.05 -1.45
CA LEU A 62 -1.08 5.87 -2.39
C LEU A 62 -1.34 7.15 -3.21
N ALA A 63 -1.35 8.31 -2.56
CA ALA A 63 -1.51 9.61 -3.23
C ALA A 63 -0.36 9.90 -4.20
N ARG A 64 0.88 9.59 -3.81
CA ARG A 64 2.06 9.75 -4.68
C ARG A 64 1.94 8.93 -5.96
N ARG A 65 1.40 7.71 -5.87
CA ARG A 65 1.17 6.84 -7.03
C ARG A 65 0.09 7.37 -7.96
N ARG A 66 -1.01 7.87 -7.39
CA ARG A 66 -2.06 8.55 -8.16
C ARG A 66 -1.51 9.79 -8.87
N GLY A 67 -0.67 10.58 -8.21
CA GLY A 67 -0.03 11.77 -8.79
C GLY A 67 0.99 11.46 -9.89
N LYS A 68 1.71 10.34 -9.82
CA LYS A 68 2.61 9.89 -10.91
C LYS A 68 1.84 9.44 -12.16
N SER A 69 0.59 8.98 -12.01
CA SER A 69 -0.25 8.60 -13.16
C SER A 69 -0.76 9.80 -13.98
N LEU A 70 -0.67 11.02 -13.45
CA LEU A 70 -1.16 12.26 -14.09
C LEU A 70 -0.08 13.07 -14.84
N ARG A 71 1.18 12.60 -14.87
CA ARG A 71 2.29 13.27 -15.59
C ARG A 71 2.67 12.57 -16.90
N LYS A 72 1.67 12.15 -17.67
CA LYS A 72 1.84 11.75 -19.08
C LYS A 72 0.60 12.16 -19.88
N GLN A 73 0.51 13.44 -20.23
CA GLN A 73 0.04 13.90 -21.53
C GLN A 73 0.90 15.08 -21.94
#